data_AF-A0A9E1ZHV8-F1
#
_entry.id   AF-A0A9E1ZHV8-F1
#
_cell.length_a   1.000
_cell.length_b   1.000
_cell.length_c   1.000
_cell.angle_alpha   90.00
_cell.angle_beta   90.00
_cell.angle_gamma   90.00
#
_symmetry.space_group_name_H-M   'P 1'
#
loop_
_entity.id
_entity.type
_entity.pdbx_description
1 polymer ?
#
loop_
_entity_poly.entity_id
_entity_poly.type
_entity_poly.pdbx_seq_one_letter_code
_entity_poly.pdbx_strand_id
1 'polypeptide(L)'
;MNHIIIIALGVAALPGASEARATQFAAEVVSYKSGVGFATDWSTGAGYINKDAIVGPPARETPGEWGGPITPFSPPYLLDQILSIGVGGEVTLKFGKPIRDESINPFGLDFLVFGCAGFTITNGDFGGGGITDGTLFDQAAGETRVSVSADGDAWFVLDPKRAPAFDAYHPTDGSGDFGVPVNPALAKGDFAAGGLAKFTELYDGSGGGTGYDIGWAIDDGGNHVALGQVQFVRLEVLFGKAEVDAVSDVRPRTDNLAWHAEDFSVDPLVSSWVVHGDESLFEWNAEAGVLAVTWDSEKPNSSFYRPLGLVLTEADAFAFTFDIALDEVKAGHLDGQPYTFEVTVGLVDIESAKADGFSRGTGSDSPNLVEWNYFPDTGFGATVSPAIASGKSQFAAGFTFPAELAAGEKYSVRMEYDPGERTLKTFMLENSKAWKGIQSVKLQDDFSGFAVDAFSISSYTAK
;
A
#
# COMPACT_ATOMS: atom_id res chain seq x y z
N MET A 1 -19.39 -11.75 -14.28
CA MET A 1 -19.11 -11.14 -12.96
C MET A 1 -17.88 -10.30 -13.19
N ASN A 2 -17.93 -8.99 -12.95
CA ASN A 2 -16.74 -8.16 -13.04
C ASN A 2 -15.93 -8.45 -11.78
N HIS A 3 -14.81 -9.15 -11.91
CA HIS A 3 -13.83 -9.24 -10.86
C HIS A 3 -13.09 -7.89 -10.81
N ILE A 4 -12.84 -7.35 -9.61
CA ILE A 4 -11.93 -6.21 -9.37
C ILE A 4 -10.72 -6.80 -8.65
N ILE A 5 -9.53 -6.66 -9.22
CA ILE A 5 -8.30 -7.28 -8.72
C ILE A 5 -7.26 -6.18 -8.51
N ILE A 6 -6.66 -6.04 -7.32
CA ILE A 6 -5.63 -5.03 -7.05
C ILE A 6 -4.36 -5.68 -6.50
N ILE A 7 -3.20 -5.34 -7.08
CA ILE A 7 -1.87 -5.78 -6.63
C ILE A 7 -1.04 -4.56 -6.23
N ALA A 8 -0.33 -4.57 -5.10
CA ALA A 8 0.57 -3.48 -4.68
C ALA A 8 2.01 -3.97 -4.45
N LEU A 9 2.99 -3.26 -5.02
CA LEU A 9 4.43 -3.58 -4.98
C LEU A 9 5.30 -2.37 -4.66
N GLY A 10 6.51 -2.58 -4.13
CA GLY A 10 7.54 -1.55 -4.01
C GLY A 10 8.89 -2.00 -4.57
N VAL A 11 9.36 -1.42 -5.68
CA VAL A 11 10.73 -1.61 -6.18
C VAL A 11 11.49 -0.30 -5.95
N ALA A 12 12.66 -0.35 -5.32
CA ALA A 12 13.55 0.81 -5.20
C ALA A 12 15.00 0.31 -5.16
N ALA A 13 15.99 1.14 -5.45
CA ALA A 13 17.38 0.84 -5.19
C ALA A 13 17.99 2.09 -4.56
N LEU A 14 18.65 1.95 -3.41
CA LEU A 14 19.40 3.05 -2.78
C LEU A 14 20.54 2.48 -1.92
N PRO A 15 21.77 2.98 -2.08
CA PRO A 15 22.71 3.08 -0.99
C PRO A 15 22.73 4.52 -0.45
N GLY A 16 22.27 4.71 0.79
CA GLY A 16 22.70 5.84 1.62
C GLY A 16 21.84 7.12 1.58
N ALA A 17 20.58 7.02 2.00
CA ALA A 17 19.86 8.06 2.73
C ALA A 17 18.67 7.38 3.43
N SER A 18 18.34 7.77 4.67
CA SER A 18 17.13 7.30 5.36
C SER A 18 15.91 7.92 4.69
N GLU A 19 15.51 7.39 3.54
CA GLU A 19 14.32 7.83 2.83
C GLU A 19 13.09 7.16 3.43
N ALA A 20 12.07 7.95 3.72
CA ALA A 20 10.77 7.48 4.15
C ALA A 20 10.23 6.50 3.10
N ARG A 21 10.34 5.20 3.40
CA ARG A 21 9.70 4.16 2.60
C ARG A 21 8.22 4.53 2.47
N ALA A 22 7.72 4.63 1.25
CA ALA A 22 6.27 4.75 1.02
C ALA A 22 5.64 3.39 1.39
N THR A 23 5.34 3.25 2.68
CA THR A 23 4.74 2.07 3.30
C THR A 23 3.23 2.22 3.33
N GLN A 24 2.54 1.20 3.85
CA GLN A 24 1.12 1.30 4.18
C GLN A 24 0.83 2.22 5.38
N PHE A 25 1.82 2.90 5.95
CA PHE A 25 1.67 3.66 7.19
C PHE A 25 1.88 5.14 6.97
N ALA A 26 1.44 5.94 7.95
CA ALA A 26 1.80 7.35 8.01
C ALA A 26 3.32 7.52 7.98
N ALA A 27 3.80 8.41 7.10
CA ALA A 27 5.22 8.64 6.86
C ALA A 27 5.74 9.91 7.54
N GLU A 28 4.85 10.81 7.97
CA GLU A 28 5.21 12.11 8.52
C GLU A 28 4.12 12.62 9.47
N VAL A 29 4.53 13.21 10.60
CA VAL A 29 3.68 14.07 11.44
C VAL A 29 3.86 15.52 10.99
N VAL A 30 2.88 16.03 10.23
CA VAL A 30 2.90 17.40 9.67
C VAL A 30 2.71 18.44 10.78
N SER A 31 1.79 18.18 11.70
CA SER A 31 1.53 19.06 12.84
C SER A 31 1.07 18.26 14.04
N TYR A 32 1.37 18.77 15.23
CA TYR A 32 0.88 18.19 16.48
C TYR A 32 0.70 19.29 17.52
N LYS A 33 -0.43 19.23 18.20
CA LYS A 33 -0.80 20.03 19.35
C LYS A 33 -1.30 19.09 20.43
N SER A 34 -0.59 18.99 21.54
CA SER A 34 -0.91 18.03 22.61
C SER A 34 -2.26 18.26 23.30
N GLY A 35 -2.78 19.49 23.28
CA GLY A 35 -4.00 19.84 24.03
C GLY A 35 -3.78 19.82 25.55
N VAL A 36 -4.87 19.77 26.31
CA VAL A 36 -4.85 19.74 27.78
C VAL A 36 -5.26 18.36 28.29
N GLY A 37 -4.50 17.82 29.24
CA GLY A 37 -4.81 16.51 29.86
C GLY A 37 -4.34 15.30 29.05
N PHE A 38 -3.38 15.49 28.13
CA PHE A 38 -2.64 14.38 27.52
C PHE A 38 -1.92 13.56 28.60
N ALA A 39 -1.68 12.28 28.31
CA ALA A 39 -1.07 11.35 29.25
C ALA A 39 0.39 11.68 29.56
N THR A 40 0.82 11.28 30.75
CA THR A 40 2.22 11.30 31.18
C THR A 40 2.60 9.93 31.70
N ASP A 41 3.81 9.49 31.39
CA ASP A 41 4.38 8.26 31.94
C ASP A 41 4.37 8.32 33.47
N TRP A 42 3.85 7.26 34.09
CA TRP A 42 3.61 7.25 35.53
C TRP A 42 4.92 7.29 36.33
N SER A 43 5.99 6.73 35.77
CA SER A 43 7.27 6.53 36.48
C SER A 43 8.16 7.77 36.42
N THR A 44 8.16 8.47 35.29
CA THR A 44 9.03 9.61 35.00
C THR A 44 8.30 10.94 35.02
N GLY A 45 6.97 10.93 34.85
CA GLY A 45 6.15 12.13 34.63
C GLY A 45 6.34 12.76 33.24
N ALA A 46 7.08 12.12 32.35
CA ALA A 46 7.30 12.62 30.98
C ALA A 46 6.00 12.52 30.15
N GLY A 47 5.73 13.50 29.31
CA GLY A 47 4.56 13.48 28.43
C GLY A 47 4.73 12.52 27.24
N TYR A 48 3.66 11.84 26.85
CA TYR A 48 3.58 11.08 25.60
C TYR A 48 3.40 12.03 24.40
N ILE A 49 4.44 12.81 24.11
CA ILE A 49 4.42 13.90 23.11
C ILE A 49 5.46 13.70 21.99
N ASN A 50 6.10 12.53 21.95
CA ASN A 50 7.07 12.19 20.92
C ASN A 50 6.35 11.91 19.60
N LYS A 51 6.50 12.80 18.62
CA LYS A 51 5.80 12.69 17.32
C LYS A 51 6.31 11.50 16.50
N ASP A 52 7.57 11.15 16.65
CA ASP A 52 8.20 10.07 15.88
C ASP A 52 7.68 8.69 16.33
N ALA A 53 7.00 8.61 17.48
CA ALA A 53 6.41 7.38 18.01
C ALA A 53 5.29 6.81 17.13
N ILE A 54 4.66 7.63 16.27
CA ILE A 54 3.49 7.23 15.47
C ILE A 54 3.71 7.25 13.96
N VAL A 55 4.99 7.30 13.55
CA VAL A 55 5.40 7.18 12.14
C VAL A 55 5.80 5.72 11.89
N GLY A 56 5.31 5.15 10.79
CA GLY A 56 5.58 3.75 10.45
C GLY A 56 4.61 2.76 11.09
N PRO A 57 5.01 1.47 11.22
CA PRO A 57 4.11 0.42 11.65
C PRO A 57 3.70 0.55 13.13
N PRO A 58 2.50 0.05 13.50
CA PRO A 58 2.15 -0.22 14.90
C PRO A 58 3.23 -1.07 15.60
N ALA A 59 3.37 -0.88 16.91
CA ALA A 59 4.29 -1.67 17.71
C ALA A 59 3.94 -3.18 17.66
N ARG A 60 4.94 -4.02 17.41
CA ARG A 60 4.81 -5.49 17.50
C ARG A 60 5.22 -6.05 18.85
N GLU A 61 6.13 -5.35 19.54
CA GLU A 61 6.63 -5.71 20.86
C GLU A 61 6.92 -4.44 21.67
N THR A 62 6.80 -4.54 22.98
CA THR A 62 7.34 -3.57 23.93
C THR A 62 8.68 -4.07 24.46
N PRO A 63 9.78 -3.29 24.35
CA PRO A 63 11.07 -3.68 24.89
C PRO A 63 11.16 -3.55 26.43
N GLY A 64 12.15 -4.22 27.01
CA GLY A 64 12.51 -4.12 28.43
C GLY A 64 12.11 -5.34 29.28
N GLU A 65 12.45 -5.29 30.58
CA GLU A 65 12.26 -6.40 31.53
C GLU A 65 10.78 -6.80 31.69
N TRP A 66 9.88 -5.83 31.56
CA TRP A 66 8.42 -6.01 31.67
C TRP A 66 7.73 -5.95 30.30
N GLY A 67 8.53 -5.96 29.23
CA GLY A 67 8.07 -5.95 27.86
C GLY A 67 7.61 -7.32 27.35
N GLY A 68 7.27 -7.38 26.08
CA GLY A 68 6.78 -8.57 25.41
C GLY A 68 6.00 -8.26 24.13
N PRO A 69 5.43 -9.28 23.48
CA PRO A 69 4.60 -9.08 22.29
C PRO A 69 3.41 -8.16 22.59
N ILE A 70 3.10 -7.27 21.66
CA ILE A 70 1.83 -6.54 21.68
C ILE A 70 0.71 -7.51 21.36
N THR A 71 -0.28 -7.59 22.24
CA THR A 71 -1.46 -8.43 22.06
C THR A 71 -2.71 -7.66 22.45
N PRO A 72 -3.92 -8.14 22.09
CA PRO A 72 -5.14 -7.48 22.52
C PRO A 72 -5.32 -7.37 24.05
N PHE A 73 -4.51 -8.08 24.85
CA PHE A 73 -4.46 -7.97 26.32
C PHE A 73 -3.31 -7.11 26.85
N SER A 74 -2.31 -6.80 26.03
CA SER A 74 -1.07 -6.12 26.41
C SER A 74 -0.73 -5.07 25.34
N PRO A 75 -1.38 -3.90 25.37
CA PRO A 75 -1.18 -2.82 24.39
C PRO A 75 0.17 -2.09 24.59
N PRO A 76 0.63 -1.31 23.60
CA PRO A 76 1.84 -0.51 23.71
C PRO A 76 1.68 0.59 24.76
N TYR A 77 2.77 0.91 25.48
CA TYR A 77 2.72 1.86 26.60
C TYR A 77 3.96 2.75 26.76
N LEU A 78 5.00 2.58 25.94
CA LEU A 78 6.23 3.38 26.05
C LEU A 78 6.13 4.72 25.32
N LEU A 79 6.95 5.69 25.74
CA LEU A 79 7.01 7.05 25.19
C LEU A 79 7.43 7.09 23.70
N ASP A 80 8.05 6.02 23.21
CA ASP A 80 8.46 5.83 21.82
C ASP A 80 7.50 4.93 21.02
N GLN A 81 6.42 4.45 21.65
CA GLN A 81 5.38 3.65 20.98
C GLN A 81 4.06 4.42 20.82
N ILE A 82 3.74 5.39 21.69
CA ILE A 82 2.45 6.08 21.65
C ILE A 82 2.57 7.61 21.75
N LEU A 83 1.68 8.30 21.04
CA LEU A 83 1.43 9.73 21.15
C LEU A 83 0.07 9.98 21.81
N SER A 84 0.03 10.81 22.85
CA SER A 84 -1.23 11.18 23.52
C SER A 84 -1.73 12.54 23.07
N ILE A 85 -3.05 12.65 22.90
CA ILE A 85 -3.75 13.87 22.51
C ILE A 85 -4.80 14.15 23.60
N GLY A 86 -4.71 15.32 24.22
CA GLY A 86 -5.70 15.80 25.19
C GLY A 86 -6.71 16.75 24.56
N VAL A 87 -7.64 17.27 25.38
CA VAL A 87 -8.72 18.18 24.96
C VAL A 87 -8.20 19.36 24.17
N GLY A 88 -8.81 19.58 23.00
CA GLY A 88 -8.46 20.65 22.06
C GLY A 88 -7.11 20.45 21.37
N GLY A 89 -6.53 19.26 21.51
CA GLY A 89 -5.34 18.80 20.81
C GLY A 89 -5.68 18.11 19.49
N GLU A 90 -4.68 18.00 18.63
CA GLU A 90 -4.78 17.37 17.31
C GLU A 90 -3.41 16.86 16.86
N VAL A 91 -3.42 15.88 15.97
CA VAL A 91 -2.26 15.48 15.16
C VAL A 91 -2.67 15.37 13.71
N THR A 92 -1.86 15.92 12.80
CA THR A 92 -2.02 15.74 11.35
C THR A 92 -0.89 14.85 10.84
N LEU A 93 -1.30 13.75 10.21
CA LEU A 93 -0.45 12.75 9.61
C LEU A 93 -0.52 12.84 8.09
N LYS A 94 0.59 12.54 7.44
CA LYS A 94 0.70 12.45 5.99
C LYS A 94 1.22 11.08 5.59
N PHE A 95 0.61 10.49 4.58
CA PHE A 95 1.03 9.23 3.99
C PHE A 95 1.95 9.45 2.78
N GLY A 96 2.92 8.55 2.63
CA GLY A 96 3.77 8.50 1.43
C GLY A 96 3.01 7.99 0.20
N LYS A 97 1.93 7.23 0.38
CA LYS A 97 0.98 6.88 -0.68
C LYS A 97 -0.42 7.35 -0.28
N PRO A 98 -1.21 7.92 -1.19
CA PRO A 98 -2.59 8.24 -0.87
C PRO A 98 -3.35 6.99 -0.42
N ILE A 99 -4.11 7.11 0.66
CA ILE A 99 -5.18 6.18 1.03
C ILE A 99 -6.26 6.30 -0.03
N ARG A 100 -6.76 5.17 -0.54
CA ARG A 100 -7.75 5.14 -1.61
C ARG A 100 -9.05 4.52 -1.15
N ASP A 101 -10.15 5.09 -1.61
CA ASP A 101 -11.49 4.48 -1.52
C ASP A 101 -11.57 3.39 -2.59
N GLU A 102 -11.21 2.16 -2.21
CA GLU A 102 -11.21 1.02 -3.11
C GLU A 102 -12.42 0.14 -2.78
N SER A 103 -13.24 -0.14 -3.78
CA SER A 103 -14.45 -0.95 -3.60
C SER A 103 -14.22 -2.39 -3.07
N ILE A 104 -12.98 -2.87 -3.10
CA ILE A 104 -12.57 -4.18 -2.58
C ILE A 104 -11.71 -4.08 -1.31
N ASN A 105 -11.66 -2.90 -0.68
CA ASN A 105 -11.18 -2.79 0.68
C ASN A 105 -12.08 -3.62 1.60
N PRO A 106 -11.51 -4.48 2.47
CA PRO A 106 -12.31 -5.29 3.39
C PRO A 106 -13.28 -4.44 4.21
N PHE A 107 -14.55 -4.85 4.20
CA PHE A 107 -15.67 -4.14 4.86
C PHE A 107 -15.92 -2.71 4.38
N GLY A 108 -15.29 -2.28 3.28
CA GLY A 108 -15.36 -0.91 2.75
C GLY A 108 -14.62 0.11 3.61
N LEU A 109 -13.62 -0.31 4.39
CA LEU A 109 -12.81 0.59 5.24
C LEU A 109 -11.48 0.88 4.56
N ASP A 110 -11.03 2.13 4.57
CA ASP A 110 -9.87 2.60 3.82
C ASP A 110 -8.63 2.84 4.68
N PHE A 111 -8.78 3.09 5.98
CA PHE A 111 -7.63 3.22 6.89
C PHE A 111 -7.97 2.81 8.32
N LEU A 112 -6.93 2.47 9.09
CA LEU A 112 -7.03 2.04 10.49
C LEU A 112 -6.24 2.98 11.40
N VAL A 113 -6.77 3.26 12.58
CA VAL A 113 -6.07 3.94 13.67
C VAL A 113 -5.85 2.96 14.81
N PHE A 114 -4.59 2.74 15.17
CA PHE A 114 -4.16 1.90 16.29
C PHE A 114 -3.92 2.79 17.51
N GLY A 115 -4.43 2.36 18.66
CA GLY A 115 -4.31 3.08 19.92
C GLY A 115 -3.70 2.21 21.01
N CYS A 116 -3.92 2.58 22.28
CA CYS A 116 -3.43 1.85 23.44
C CYS A 116 -4.54 1.12 24.21
N ALA A 117 -5.77 1.09 23.71
CA ALA A 117 -6.84 0.29 24.28
C ALA A 117 -6.50 -1.21 24.34
N GLY A 118 -6.86 -1.88 25.44
CA GLY A 118 -6.70 -3.33 25.62
C GLY A 118 -7.93 -4.00 26.24
N PHE A 119 -8.13 -5.29 26.00
CA PHE A 119 -9.19 -6.06 26.64
C PHE A 119 -8.89 -6.30 28.13
N THR A 120 -9.87 -6.07 28.99
CA THR A 120 -9.74 -6.31 30.43
C THR A 120 -9.72 -7.80 30.70
N ILE A 121 -8.70 -8.27 31.42
CA ILE A 121 -8.63 -9.64 31.92
C ILE A 121 -9.54 -9.77 33.15
N THR A 122 -10.44 -10.76 33.12
CA THR A 122 -11.48 -10.96 34.14
C THR A 122 -11.24 -12.15 35.08
N ASN A 123 -10.34 -13.07 34.71
CA ASN A 123 -9.95 -14.23 35.53
C ASN A 123 -8.65 -14.02 36.33
N GLY A 124 -7.98 -12.88 36.15
CA GLY A 124 -6.71 -12.56 36.82
C GLY A 124 -5.48 -13.32 36.29
N ASP A 125 -5.60 -14.02 35.16
CA ASP A 125 -4.48 -14.72 34.53
C ASP A 125 -3.74 -13.81 33.54
N PHE A 126 -2.68 -13.15 34.03
CA PHE A 126 -1.80 -12.30 33.22
C PHE A 126 -0.64 -13.09 32.57
N GLY A 127 -0.58 -14.41 32.76
CA GLY A 127 0.49 -15.27 32.25
C GLY A 127 0.25 -15.83 30.84
N GLY A 128 -0.73 -15.29 30.11
CA GLY A 128 -1.12 -15.71 28.77
C GLY A 128 -2.42 -16.52 28.69
N GLY A 129 -3.01 -16.90 29.83
CA GLY A 129 -4.32 -17.59 29.90
C GLY A 129 -5.51 -16.67 30.20
N GLY A 130 -5.32 -15.36 30.06
CA GLY A 130 -6.34 -14.35 30.35
C GLY A 130 -7.59 -14.51 29.50
N ILE A 131 -8.75 -14.26 30.12
CA ILE A 131 -10.03 -14.16 29.41
C ILE A 131 -10.72 -12.82 29.68
N THR A 132 -11.54 -12.35 28.74
CA THR A 132 -12.28 -11.08 28.86
C THR A 132 -13.79 -11.27 28.86
N ASP A 133 -14.54 -10.29 29.37
CA ASP A 133 -15.96 -10.11 29.08
C ASP A 133 -16.19 -9.16 27.87
N GLY A 134 -15.10 -8.70 27.25
CA GLY A 134 -15.04 -7.77 26.14
C GLY A 134 -14.85 -6.30 26.56
N THR A 135 -14.82 -5.94 27.85
CA THR A 135 -14.54 -4.54 28.23
C THR A 135 -13.13 -4.13 27.85
N LEU A 136 -12.98 -2.87 27.43
CA LEU A 136 -11.68 -2.26 27.21
C LEU A 136 -11.22 -1.48 28.44
N PHE A 137 -9.91 -1.50 28.68
CA PHE A 137 -9.20 -0.52 29.51
C PHE A 137 -8.40 0.42 28.60
N ASP A 138 -8.07 1.60 29.10
CA ASP A 138 -7.25 2.64 28.43
C ASP A 138 -7.69 3.09 27.02
N GLN A 139 -8.92 2.77 26.60
CA GLN A 139 -9.52 3.36 25.40
C GLN A 139 -9.72 4.88 25.53
N ALA A 140 -9.86 5.57 24.40
CA ALA A 140 -10.19 6.98 24.33
C ALA A 140 -11.34 7.33 25.29
N ALA A 141 -11.03 8.23 26.21
CA ALA A 141 -12.00 8.76 27.14
C ALA A 141 -12.56 10.04 26.51
N GLY A 142 -13.74 9.98 25.89
CA GLY A 142 -14.47 11.18 25.48
C GLY A 142 -14.88 11.21 24.01
N GLU A 143 -14.75 12.37 23.39
CA GLU A 143 -15.23 12.64 22.03
C GLU A 143 -14.06 13.01 21.13
N THR A 144 -13.94 12.30 20.01
CA THR A 144 -12.88 12.52 19.02
C THR A 144 -13.47 12.88 17.67
N ARG A 145 -12.64 13.42 16.78
CA ARG A 145 -13.00 13.72 15.40
C ARG A 145 -11.88 13.32 14.47
N VAL A 146 -12.26 12.80 13.31
CA VAL A 146 -11.34 12.45 12.23
C VAL A 146 -11.68 13.30 11.01
N SER A 147 -10.65 13.93 10.46
CA SER A 147 -10.75 14.74 9.24
C SER A 147 -9.71 14.26 8.23
N VAL A 148 -10.02 14.33 6.94
CA VAL A 148 -9.14 13.86 5.86
C VAL A 148 -8.95 14.93 4.79
N SER A 149 -7.85 14.86 4.07
CA SER A 149 -7.53 15.80 2.99
C SER A 149 -6.68 15.15 1.90
N ALA A 150 -6.92 15.53 0.65
CA ALA A 150 -6.12 15.10 -0.49
C ALA A 150 -4.83 15.93 -0.67
N ASP A 151 -4.84 17.20 -0.27
CA ASP A 151 -3.80 18.18 -0.56
C ASP A 151 -3.18 18.85 0.68
N GLY A 152 -3.81 18.69 1.85
CA GLY A 152 -3.43 19.34 3.10
C GLY A 152 -4.06 20.72 3.29
N ASP A 153 -4.80 21.22 2.31
CA ASP A 153 -5.43 22.55 2.30
C ASP A 153 -6.96 22.44 2.48
N ALA A 154 -7.62 21.59 1.69
CA ALA A 154 -9.06 21.33 1.80
C ALA A 154 -9.33 20.15 2.74
N TRP A 155 -10.03 20.39 3.84
CA TRP A 155 -10.29 19.40 4.89
C TRP A 155 -11.76 19.04 4.97
N PHE A 156 -12.03 17.74 5.09
CA PHE A 156 -13.38 17.19 5.23
C PHE A 156 -13.45 16.34 6.50
N VAL A 157 -14.46 16.59 7.33
CA VAL A 157 -14.72 15.79 8.53
C VAL A 157 -15.40 14.49 8.10
N LEU A 158 -15.02 13.36 8.70
CA LEU A 158 -15.79 12.11 8.54
C LEU A 158 -17.06 12.19 9.41
N ASP A 159 -18.22 11.83 8.85
CA ASP A 159 -19.52 11.94 9.51
C ASP A 159 -19.47 11.26 10.90
N PRO A 160 -19.63 12.02 12.01
CA PRO A 160 -19.53 11.49 13.37
C PRO A 160 -20.65 10.51 13.73
N LYS A 161 -21.67 10.36 12.88
CA LYS A 161 -22.68 9.29 13.02
C LYS A 161 -22.17 7.93 12.54
N ARG A 162 -21.08 7.91 11.77
CA ARG A 162 -20.47 6.70 11.19
C ARG A 162 -19.07 6.47 11.73
N ALA A 163 -18.26 7.53 11.81
CA ALA A 163 -16.91 7.47 12.30
C ALA A 163 -16.90 7.17 13.81
N PRO A 164 -16.35 6.03 14.26
CA PRO A 164 -16.18 5.74 15.68
C PRO A 164 -15.14 6.68 16.30
N ALA A 165 -15.05 6.65 17.63
CA ALA A 165 -13.90 7.24 18.30
C ALA A 165 -12.62 6.46 17.91
N PHE A 166 -11.50 7.15 17.71
CA PHE A 166 -10.21 6.46 17.57
C PHE A 166 -9.72 5.99 18.94
N ASP A 167 -8.76 5.07 18.96
CA ASP A 167 -8.30 4.41 20.20
C ASP A 167 -9.46 3.69 20.93
N ALA A 168 -10.22 2.91 20.15
CA ALA A 168 -11.43 2.22 20.59
C ALA A 168 -11.32 0.70 20.36
N TYR A 169 -12.43 0.05 19.99
CA TYR A 169 -12.47 -1.39 19.74
C TYR A 169 -11.51 -1.84 18.64
N HIS A 170 -11.17 -3.13 18.78
CA HIS A 170 -10.10 -3.85 18.09
C HIS A 170 -8.69 -3.48 18.59
N PRO A 171 -8.38 -3.71 19.89
CA PRO A 171 -7.01 -3.63 20.40
C PRO A 171 -5.98 -4.28 19.48
N THR A 172 -4.79 -3.68 19.40
CA THR A 172 -3.71 -4.12 18.50
C THR A 172 -3.29 -5.56 18.80
N ASP A 173 -3.21 -6.38 17.76
CA ASP A 173 -2.50 -7.67 17.77
C ASP A 173 -1.21 -7.50 16.97
N GLY A 174 -0.09 -7.43 17.68
CA GLY A 174 1.23 -7.22 17.09
C GLY A 174 1.70 -8.36 16.19
N SER A 175 0.98 -9.49 16.14
CA SER A 175 1.28 -10.60 15.23
C SER A 175 0.50 -10.55 13.90
N GLY A 176 -0.54 -9.73 13.81
CA GLY A 176 -1.40 -9.63 12.63
C GLY A 176 -0.87 -8.74 11.51
N ASP A 177 -1.66 -8.67 10.43
CA ASP A 177 -1.47 -7.74 9.33
C ASP A 177 -2.17 -6.41 9.63
N PHE A 178 -1.38 -5.34 9.75
CA PHE A 178 -1.85 -3.99 10.04
C PHE A 178 -2.54 -3.31 8.86
N GLY A 179 -2.59 -3.92 7.67
CA GLY A 179 -3.37 -3.44 6.53
C GLY A 179 -4.76 -4.07 6.41
N VAL A 180 -5.13 -4.94 7.36
CA VAL A 180 -6.41 -5.69 7.33
C VAL A 180 -7.25 -5.29 8.54
N PRO A 181 -8.47 -4.73 8.37
CA PRO A 181 -9.38 -4.44 9.48
C PRO A 181 -9.94 -5.72 10.11
N VAL A 182 -10.24 -5.65 11.42
CA VAL A 182 -11.14 -6.60 12.06
C VAL A 182 -12.57 -6.35 11.57
N ASN A 183 -13.37 -7.41 11.46
CA ASN A 183 -14.78 -7.30 11.07
C ASN A 183 -15.53 -6.31 11.97
N PRO A 184 -16.02 -5.15 11.45
CA PRO A 184 -16.64 -4.10 12.25
C PRO A 184 -18.01 -4.51 12.84
N ALA A 185 -18.56 -5.66 12.44
CA ALA A 185 -19.78 -6.21 13.04
C ALA A 185 -19.53 -6.87 14.41
N LEU A 186 -18.27 -7.15 14.77
CA LEU A 186 -17.92 -7.72 16.07
C LEU A 186 -18.17 -6.70 17.19
N ALA A 187 -18.83 -7.16 18.24
CA ALA A 187 -19.18 -6.36 19.41
C ALA A 187 -18.60 -6.97 20.68
N LYS A 188 -18.69 -6.22 21.80
CA LYS A 188 -18.27 -6.65 23.14
C LYS A 188 -18.60 -8.13 23.44
N GLY A 189 -19.84 -8.53 23.15
CA GLY A 189 -20.35 -9.87 23.48
C GLY A 189 -19.63 -11.00 22.73
N ASP A 190 -19.11 -10.73 21.54
CA ASP A 190 -18.40 -11.72 20.73
C ASP A 190 -17.08 -12.12 21.39
N PHE A 191 -16.46 -11.23 22.18
CA PHE A 191 -15.21 -11.49 22.90
C PHE A 191 -15.41 -12.14 24.27
N ALA A 192 -16.65 -12.24 24.76
CA ALA A 192 -16.95 -12.73 26.11
C ALA A 192 -16.43 -14.16 26.34
N ALA A 193 -15.86 -14.37 27.55
CA ALA A 193 -15.14 -15.56 27.98
C ALA A 193 -14.01 -16.01 27.01
N GLY A 194 -13.56 -15.11 26.14
CA GLY A 194 -12.53 -15.34 25.14
C GLY A 194 -11.14 -14.98 25.62
N GLY A 195 -10.14 -15.74 25.18
CA GLY A 195 -8.72 -15.40 25.27
C GLY A 195 -8.07 -15.33 23.89
N LEU A 196 -6.74 -15.28 23.83
CA LEU A 196 -5.98 -15.06 22.58
C LEU A 196 -6.35 -16.01 21.44
N ALA A 197 -6.58 -17.30 21.72
CA ALA A 197 -6.98 -18.26 20.68
C ALA A 197 -8.30 -17.88 19.98
N LYS A 198 -9.28 -17.37 20.73
CA LYS A 198 -10.54 -16.88 20.16
C LYS A 198 -10.33 -15.58 19.40
N PHE A 199 -9.40 -14.73 19.84
CA PHE A 199 -9.07 -13.49 19.13
C PHE A 199 -8.42 -13.78 17.78
N THR A 200 -7.52 -14.77 17.69
CA THR A 200 -6.96 -15.23 16.40
C THR A 200 -8.06 -15.60 15.40
N GLU A 201 -9.10 -16.31 15.84
CA GLU A 201 -10.24 -16.67 14.99
C GLU A 201 -11.08 -15.44 14.59
N LEU A 202 -11.34 -14.53 15.54
CA LEU A 202 -12.19 -13.36 15.30
C LEU A 202 -11.49 -12.27 14.48
N TYR A 203 -10.18 -12.11 14.64
CA TYR A 203 -9.38 -11.12 13.91
C TYR A 203 -9.03 -11.62 12.50
N ASP A 204 -9.06 -12.95 12.24
CA ASP A 204 -8.82 -13.54 10.91
C ASP A 204 -7.53 -13.00 10.24
N GLY A 205 -6.46 -12.91 11.03
CA GLY A 205 -5.17 -12.38 10.57
C GLY A 205 -5.01 -10.87 10.60
N SER A 206 -6.04 -10.10 10.95
CA SER A 206 -5.96 -8.66 11.21
C SER A 206 -5.04 -8.35 12.40
N GLY A 207 -4.31 -7.23 12.31
CA GLY A 207 -3.56 -6.65 13.43
C GLY A 207 -4.40 -5.78 14.38
N GLY A 208 -5.72 -5.69 14.21
CA GLY A 208 -6.59 -4.81 15.00
C GLY A 208 -6.80 -3.43 14.36
N GLY A 209 -6.98 -2.41 15.20
CA GLY A 209 -7.17 -1.03 14.81
C GLY A 209 -8.64 -0.66 14.57
N THR A 210 -8.98 0.59 14.86
CA THR A 210 -10.30 1.16 14.56
C THR A 210 -10.33 1.62 13.10
N GLY A 211 -11.27 1.09 12.31
CA GLY A 211 -11.34 1.37 10.88
C GLY A 211 -12.25 2.53 10.47
N TYR A 212 -11.89 3.17 9.36
CA TYR A 212 -12.54 4.35 8.80
C TYR A 212 -12.66 4.26 7.29
N ASP A 213 -13.71 4.85 6.73
CA ASP A 213 -13.98 4.96 5.29
C ASP A 213 -14.00 6.45 4.91
N ILE A 214 -13.21 6.83 3.91
CA ILE A 214 -13.05 8.22 3.47
C ILE A 214 -14.28 8.73 2.72
N GLY A 215 -15.13 7.82 2.20
CA GLY A 215 -16.47 8.09 1.70
C GLY A 215 -17.45 8.56 2.79
N TRP A 216 -17.08 8.50 4.07
CA TRP A 216 -17.82 9.15 5.15
C TRP A 216 -17.58 10.66 5.23
N ALA A 217 -16.68 11.22 4.41
CA ALA A 217 -16.41 12.65 4.38
C ALA A 217 -17.67 13.49 4.08
N ILE A 218 -17.81 14.59 4.83
CA ILE A 218 -18.88 15.57 4.66
C ILE A 218 -18.33 16.99 4.51
N ASP A 219 -19.06 17.83 3.77
CA ASP A 219 -18.82 19.27 3.69
C ASP A 219 -19.37 20.03 4.92
N ASP A 220 -19.13 21.34 4.99
CA ASP A 220 -19.63 22.21 6.07
C ASP A 220 -21.17 22.22 6.19
N GLY A 221 -21.88 21.84 5.12
CA GLY A 221 -23.33 21.68 5.09
C GLY A 221 -23.82 20.30 5.57
N GLY A 222 -22.90 19.38 5.84
CA GLY A 222 -23.20 17.98 6.20
C GLY A 222 -23.55 17.09 5.01
N ASN A 223 -23.26 17.50 3.78
CA ASN A 223 -23.46 16.69 2.59
C ASN A 223 -22.25 15.80 2.34
N HIS A 224 -22.48 14.56 1.90
CA HIS A 224 -21.41 13.64 1.53
C HIS A 224 -20.54 14.19 0.40
N VAL A 225 -19.23 14.01 0.56
CA VAL A 225 -18.20 14.33 -0.43
C VAL A 225 -17.52 13.05 -0.85
N ALA A 226 -17.59 12.72 -2.13
CA ALA A 226 -16.88 11.57 -2.68
C ALA A 226 -15.39 11.93 -2.84
N LEU A 227 -14.57 11.42 -1.92
CA LEU A 227 -13.12 11.52 -1.98
C LEU A 227 -12.58 10.20 -2.52
N GLY A 228 -12.12 10.16 -3.78
CA GLY A 228 -11.55 8.92 -4.34
C GLY A 228 -10.20 8.52 -3.72
N GLN A 229 -9.48 9.49 -3.13
CA GLN A 229 -8.25 9.27 -2.38
C GLN A 229 -7.94 10.45 -1.47
N VAL A 230 -7.18 10.22 -0.39
CA VAL A 230 -6.67 11.24 0.53
C VAL A 230 -5.21 10.95 0.87
N GLN A 231 -4.45 11.99 1.21
CA GLN A 231 -3.04 11.84 1.60
C GLN A 231 -2.79 12.21 3.07
N PHE A 232 -3.75 12.90 3.68
CA PHE A 232 -3.64 13.40 5.04
C PHE A 232 -4.80 12.94 5.89
N VAL A 233 -4.48 12.57 7.13
CA VAL A 233 -5.44 12.22 8.17
C VAL A 233 -5.16 13.13 9.37
N ARG A 234 -6.20 13.75 9.92
CA ARG A 234 -6.11 14.53 11.16
C ARG A 234 -7.00 13.88 12.22
N LEU A 235 -6.40 13.66 13.38
CA LEU A 235 -7.05 13.11 14.56
C LEU A 235 -7.14 14.20 15.63
N GLU A 236 -8.35 14.50 16.07
CA GLU A 236 -8.65 15.58 17.02
C GLU A 236 -9.35 15.03 18.25
N VAL A 237 -9.01 15.56 19.43
CA VAL A 237 -9.72 15.25 20.68
C VAL A 237 -10.53 16.47 21.11
N LEU A 238 -11.85 16.33 21.06
CA LEU A 238 -12.79 17.38 21.44
C LEU A 238 -13.07 17.38 22.94
N PHE A 239 -13.09 16.19 23.56
CA PHE A 239 -13.26 16.00 24.99
C PHE A 239 -12.46 14.78 25.50
N GLY A 240 -11.94 14.89 26.73
CA GLY A 240 -11.03 13.96 27.39
C GLY A 240 -9.69 13.74 26.69
N LYS A 241 -9.29 12.50 26.40
CA LYS A 241 -7.99 12.16 25.79
C LYS A 241 -8.05 10.87 24.98
N ALA A 242 -7.10 10.70 24.08
CA ALA A 242 -6.89 9.48 23.32
C ALA A 242 -5.40 9.30 23.00
N GLU A 243 -4.99 8.05 22.83
CA GLU A 243 -3.62 7.67 22.50
C GLU A 243 -3.56 7.03 21.11
N VAL A 244 -2.48 7.30 20.37
CA VAL A 244 -2.27 6.76 19.02
C VAL A 244 -0.92 6.04 19.01
N ASP A 245 -0.91 4.82 18.50
CA ASP A 245 0.30 4.02 18.21
C ASP A 245 0.71 4.23 16.75
N ALA A 246 -0.23 4.05 15.80
CA ALA A 246 0.03 4.30 14.39
C ALA A 246 -1.26 4.46 13.59
N VAL A 247 -1.13 4.85 12.31
CA VAL A 247 -2.23 4.85 11.34
C VAL A 247 -1.77 4.11 10.08
N SER A 248 -2.61 3.21 9.58
CA SER A 248 -2.34 2.43 8.36
C SER A 248 -3.43 2.64 7.30
N ASP A 249 -3.03 2.51 6.04
CA ASP A 249 -3.87 2.32 4.87
C ASP A 249 -4.41 0.87 4.88
N VAL A 250 -5.68 0.70 4.56
CA VAL A 250 -6.27 -0.63 4.36
C VAL A 250 -5.97 -1.08 2.95
N ARG A 251 -5.42 -2.30 2.84
CA ARG A 251 -5.10 -2.85 1.53
C ARG A 251 -6.33 -3.51 0.91
N PRO A 252 -6.57 -3.28 -0.39
CA PRO A 252 -7.50 -4.08 -1.17
C PRO A 252 -7.25 -5.58 -1.04
N ARG A 253 -8.31 -6.37 -0.81
CA ARG A 253 -8.22 -7.82 -0.74
C ARG A 253 -9.07 -8.44 -1.84
N THR A 254 -8.44 -9.34 -2.61
CA THR A 254 -9.14 -10.13 -3.63
C THR A 254 -9.16 -11.59 -3.20
N ASP A 255 -10.33 -12.17 -2.98
CA ASP A 255 -10.48 -13.53 -2.41
C ASP A 255 -9.83 -14.65 -3.25
N ASN A 256 -9.56 -14.41 -4.54
CA ASN A 256 -9.05 -15.41 -5.48
C ASN A 256 -7.58 -15.22 -5.87
N LEU A 257 -6.90 -14.18 -5.37
CA LEU A 257 -5.49 -13.97 -5.66
C LEU A 257 -4.62 -14.86 -4.77
N ALA A 258 -3.58 -15.48 -5.35
CA ALA A 258 -2.57 -16.19 -4.58
C ALA A 258 -1.76 -15.24 -3.68
N TRP A 259 -1.70 -13.95 -4.03
CA TRP A 259 -1.03 -12.87 -3.30
C TRP A 259 -1.54 -11.51 -3.80
N HIS A 260 -1.52 -10.50 -2.94
CA HIS A 260 -2.02 -9.16 -3.26
C HIS A 260 -1.03 -8.04 -2.88
N ALA A 261 0.04 -8.37 -2.16
CA ALA A 261 1.09 -7.43 -1.78
C ALA A 261 2.48 -8.09 -1.77
N GLU A 262 3.50 -7.29 -2.07
CA GLU A 262 4.92 -7.62 -1.95
C GLU A 262 5.70 -6.35 -1.59
N ASP A 263 6.51 -6.44 -0.53
CA ASP A 263 7.32 -5.31 -0.03
C ASP A 263 8.82 -5.59 -0.04
N PHE A 264 9.23 -6.78 -0.51
CA PHE A 264 10.61 -7.26 -0.58
C PHE A 264 11.36 -7.21 0.75
N SER A 265 10.64 -7.23 1.88
CA SER A 265 11.22 -7.33 3.23
C SER A 265 11.88 -8.68 3.50
N VAL A 266 11.48 -9.70 2.73
CA VAL A 266 12.05 -11.06 2.72
C VAL A 266 12.50 -11.35 1.29
N ASP A 267 13.49 -12.25 1.16
CA ASP A 267 13.99 -12.68 -0.14
C ASP A 267 12.82 -13.15 -1.03
N PRO A 268 12.54 -12.47 -2.16
CA PRO A 268 11.44 -12.85 -3.02
C PRO A 268 11.61 -14.28 -3.56
N LEU A 269 12.83 -14.78 -3.72
CA LEU A 269 13.11 -16.12 -4.25
C LEU A 269 12.85 -17.25 -3.24
N VAL A 270 12.84 -16.97 -1.93
CA VAL A 270 12.38 -17.95 -0.95
C VAL A 270 10.85 -17.96 -0.82
N SER A 271 10.18 -16.97 -1.42
CA SER A 271 8.73 -16.89 -1.54
C SER A 271 8.27 -17.47 -2.90
N SER A 272 7.22 -16.93 -3.52
CA SER A 272 6.63 -17.47 -4.76
C SER A 272 7.15 -16.78 -6.04
N TRP A 273 8.17 -15.93 -5.97
CA TRP A 273 8.79 -15.33 -7.16
C TRP A 273 9.72 -16.31 -7.85
N VAL A 274 9.80 -16.19 -9.18
CA VAL A 274 10.57 -17.06 -10.06
C VAL A 274 11.30 -16.22 -11.09
N VAL A 275 12.49 -16.68 -11.50
CA VAL A 275 13.25 -16.08 -12.59
C VAL A 275 13.21 -16.96 -13.83
N HIS A 276 13.11 -16.32 -14.99
CA HIS A 276 13.38 -16.93 -16.29
C HIS A 276 14.38 -16.05 -17.05
N GLY A 277 15.32 -16.67 -17.78
CA GLY A 277 16.34 -15.95 -18.55
C GLY A 277 17.64 -15.74 -17.78
N ASP A 278 18.25 -14.56 -17.93
CA ASP A 278 19.50 -14.17 -17.27
C ASP A 278 19.22 -13.68 -15.84
N GLU A 279 19.47 -14.55 -14.86
CA GLU A 279 19.27 -14.26 -13.43
C GLU A 279 20.14 -13.11 -12.92
N SER A 280 21.26 -12.79 -13.58
CA SER A 280 22.15 -11.71 -13.15
C SER A 280 21.53 -10.31 -13.26
N LEU A 281 20.37 -10.20 -13.90
CA LEU A 281 19.61 -8.96 -14.04
C LEU A 281 18.76 -8.61 -12.82
N PHE A 282 18.61 -9.53 -11.86
CA PHE A 282 17.74 -9.37 -10.70
C PHE A 282 18.47 -9.74 -9.42
N GLU A 283 18.67 -8.77 -8.53
CA GLU A 283 19.39 -8.95 -7.27
C GLU A 283 18.57 -8.43 -6.10
N TRP A 284 18.22 -9.30 -5.14
CA TRP A 284 17.58 -8.84 -3.90
C TRP A 284 18.62 -8.29 -2.93
N ASN A 285 18.43 -7.05 -2.51
CA ASN A 285 19.23 -6.41 -1.49
C ASN A 285 18.50 -6.51 -0.14
N ALA A 286 18.98 -7.40 0.73
CA ALA A 286 18.41 -7.64 2.05
C ALA A 286 18.48 -6.42 2.99
N GLU A 287 19.54 -5.61 2.89
CA GLU A 287 19.72 -4.44 3.74
C GLU A 287 18.73 -3.32 3.36
N ALA A 288 18.58 -3.09 2.07
CA ALA A 288 17.64 -2.10 1.55
C ALA A 288 16.19 -2.62 1.53
N GLY A 289 15.98 -3.94 1.52
CA GLY A 289 14.66 -4.58 1.42
C GLY A 289 14.03 -4.33 0.05
N VAL A 290 14.80 -4.52 -1.01
CA VAL A 290 14.40 -4.14 -2.37
C VAL A 290 14.97 -5.09 -3.41
N LEU A 291 14.32 -5.15 -4.58
CA LEU A 291 14.83 -5.83 -5.76
C LEU A 291 15.56 -4.83 -6.66
N ALA A 292 16.88 -4.95 -6.78
CA ALA A 292 17.67 -4.24 -7.77
C ALA A 292 17.54 -4.93 -9.13
N VAL A 293 17.28 -4.16 -10.18
CA VAL A 293 16.98 -4.67 -11.51
C VAL A 293 17.82 -3.94 -12.55
N THR A 294 18.46 -4.71 -13.42
CA THR A 294 19.17 -4.18 -14.59
C THR A 294 18.36 -4.50 -15.83
N TRP A 295 17.76 -3.48 -16.46
CA TRP A 295 17.18 -3.63 -17.79
C TRP A 295 18.27 -3.49 -18.85
N ASP A 296 18.68 -4.61 -19.44
CA ASP A 296 19.74 -4.67 -20.43
C ASP A 296 19.25 -5.33 -21.73
N SER A 297 18.99 -4.49 -22.74
CA SER A 297 18.50 -4.95 -24.05
C SER A 297 19.51 -5.76 -24.88
N GLU A 298 20.78 -5.84 -24.46
CA GLU A 298 21.77 -6.71 -25.10
C GLU A 298 21.59 -8.19 -24.72
N LYS A 299 20.94 -8.44 -23.59
CA LYS A 299 20.71 -9.75 -22.99
C LYS A 299 19.46 -10.42 -23.55
N PRO A 300 19.33 -11.76 -23.39
CA PRO A 300 18.08 -12.47 -23.72
C PRO A 300 16.90 -11.96 -22.88
N ASN A 301 15.68 -12.15 -23.41
CA ASN A 301 14.46 -11.88 -22.67
C ASN A 301 14.50 -12.60 -21.31
N SER A 302 14.29 -11.83 -20.25
CA SER A 302 14.36 -12.31 -18.88
C SER A 302 13.23 -11.72 -18.07
N SER A 303 12.67 -12.49 -17.15
CA SER A 303 11.52 -12.10 -16.34
C SER A 303 11.71 -12.53 -14.90
N PHE A 304 11.53 -11.60 -13.98
CA PHE A 304 11.35 -11.86 -12.55
C PHE A 304 9.87 -11.72 -12.24
N TYR A 305 9.19 -12.85 -12.00
CA TYR A 305 7.73 -12.89 -12.03
C TYR A 305 7.13 -13.69 -10.88
N ARG A 306 5.86 -13.42 -10.60
CA ARG A 306 5.05 -14.17 -9.63
C ARG A 306 3.66 -14.46 -10.21
N PRO A 307 3.26 -15.74 -10.35
CA PRO A 307 1.93 -16.09 -10.83
C PRO A 307 0.83 -15.50 -9.95
N LEU A 308 -0.28 -15.07 -10.55
CA LEU A 308 -1.43 -14.51 -9.84
C LEU A 308 -2.31 -15.58 -9.20
N GLY A 309 -2.20 -16.82 -9.67
CA GLY A 309 -3.12 -17.92 -9.30
C GLY A 309 -4.46 -17.87 -10.04
N LEU A 310 -4.61 -16.94 -10.98
CA LEU A 310 -5.78 -16.76 -11.85
C LEU A 310 -5.35 -16.13 -13.17
N VAL A 311 -6.24 -16.13 -14.16
CA VAL A 311 -6.05 -15.46 -15.45
C VAL A 311 -6.95 -14.23 -15.52
N LEU A 312 -6.36 -13.08 -15.82
CA LEU A 312 -7.04 -11.82 -16.09
C LEU A 312 -7.24 -11.64 -17.60
N THR A 313 -8.41 -11.14 -17.98
CA THR A 313 -8.79 -10.94 -19.39
C THR A 313 -9.39 -9.55 -19.61
N GLU A 314 -9.74 -9.23 -20.86
CA GLU A 314 -10.44 -7.98 -21.19
C GLU A 314 -11.85 -7.84 -20.58
N ALA A 315 -12.38 -8.90 -19.96
CA ALA A 315 -13.67 -8.88 -19.27
C ALA A 315 -13.55 -8.51 -17.77
N ASP A 316 -12.33 -8.52 -17.23
CA ASP A 316 -12.07 -8.30 -15.81
C ASP A 316 -11.72 -6.83 -15.56
N ALA A 317 -12.17 -6.28 -14.44
CA ALA A 317 -11.64 -5.01 -13.94
C ALA A 317 -10.43 -5.32 -13.05
N PHE A 318 -9.34 -4.60 -13.22
CA PHE A 318 -8.18 -4.81 -12.38
C PHE A 318 -7.33 -3.57 -12.30
N ALA A 319 -6.53 -3.49 -11.24
CA ALA A 319 -5.47 -2.54 -11.09
C ALA A 319 -4.23 -3.21 -10.52
N PHE A 320 -3.09 -2.58 -10.75
CA PHE A 320 -1.89 -2.89 -10.00
C PHE A 320 -1.09 -1.63 -9.78
N THR A 321 -0.35 -1.60 -8.68
CA THR A 321 0.49 -0.50 -8.25
C THR A 321 1.88 -1.03 -7.98
N PHE A 322 2.89 -0.32 -8.43
CA PHE A 322 4.27 -0.59 -8.06
C PHE A 322 5.02 0.73 -7.83
N ASP A 323 6.01 0.69 -6.95
CA ASP A 323 6.99 1.77 -6.89
C ASP A 323 8.21 1.41 -7.73
N ILE A 324 8.89 2.42 -8.28
CA ILE A 324 10.15 2.29 -9.02
C ILE A 324 11.02 3.55 -8.79
N ALA A 325 12.33 3.37 -8.73
CA ALA A 325 13.33 4.44 -8.82
C ALA A 325 14.40 4.03 -9.83
N LEU A 326 14.93 5.00 -10.59
CA LEU A 326 15.99 4.75 -11.57
C LEU A 326 17.32 5.30 -11.03
N ASP A 327 18.32 4.45 -10.89
CA ASP A 327 19.65 4.87 -10.42
C ASP A 327 20.51 5.41 -11.56
N GLU A 328 20.55 4.66 -12.66
CA GLU A 328 21.34 4.98 -13.83
C GLU A 328 20.54 4.65 -15.10
N VAL A 329 20.61 5.56 -16.07
CA VAL A 329 19.95 5.39 -17.37
C VAL A 329 20.99 5.58 -18.46
N LYS A 330 21.23 4.52 -19.24
CA LYS A 330 22.16 4.51 -20.38
C LYS A 330 21.43 4.12 -21.66
N ALA A 331 20.84 5.08 -22.36
CA ALA A 331 20.16 4.83 -23.63
C ALA A 331 21.00 5.33 -24.83
N GLY A 332 20.93 4.61 -25.95
CA GLY A 332 21.67 4.97 -27.17
C GLY A 332 23.20 5.01 -27.01
N HIS A 333 23.74 4.32 -26.00
CA HIS A 333 25.15 4.43 -25.61
C HIS A 333 26.08 3.44 -26.33
N LEU A 334 25.52 2.45 -27.01
CA LEU A 334 26.27 1.42 -27.74
C LEU A 334 26.60 1.88 -29.17
N ASP A 335 27.82 1.61 -29.61
CA ASP A 335 28.29 1.98 -30.94
C ASP A 335 27.37 1.41 -32.03
N GLY A 336 26.77 2.30 -32.83
CA GLY A 336 25.86 1.93 -33.92
C GLY A 336 24.42 1.61 -33.50
N GLN A 337 24.06 1.74 -32.22
CA GLN A 337 22.71 1.52 -31.70
C GLN A 337 22.21 2.76 -30.95
N PRO A 338 21.81 3.84 -31.66
CA PRO A 338 21.51 5.14 -31.05
C PRO A 338 20.09 5.21 -30.43
N TYR A 339 19.33 4.13 -30.46
CA TYR A 339 17.91 4.12 -30.08
C TYR A 339 17.72 3.62 -28.65
N THR A 340 16.59 3.99 -28.09
CA THR A 340 16.14 3.58 -26.75
C THR A 340 15.40 2.25 -26.81
N PHE A 341 15.35 1.54 -25.69
CA PHE A 341 14.51 0.37 -25.47
C PHE A 341 13.86 0.47 -24.09
N GLU A 342 12.76 -0.25 -23.90
CA GLU A 342 11.91 -0.01 -22.73
C GLU A 342 12.46 -0.59 -21.42
N VAL A 343 12.26 0.18 -20.35
CA VAL A 343 12.11 -0.31 -18.99
C VAL A 343 10.64 -0.69 -18.81
N THR A 344 10.36 -1.88 -18.31
CA THR A 344 8.98 -2.40 -18.28
C THR A 344 8.64 -3.24 -17.06
N VAL A 345 7.41 -3.05 -16.59
CA VAL A 345 6.79 -3.74 -15.46
C VAL A 345 5.30 -3.91 -15.77
N GLY A 346 4.74 -5.09 -15.53
CA GLY A 346 3.33 -5.31 -15.83
C GLY A 346 2.84 -6.74 -15.64
N LEU A 347 1.77 -7.07 -16.34
CA LEU A 347 1.17 -8.39 -16.38
C LEU A 347 1.45 -9.07 -17.72
N VAL A 348 1.73 -10.37 -17.65
CA VAL A 348 2.06 -11.19 -18.82
C VAL A 348 1.33 -12.53 -18.76
N ASP A 349 1.13 -13.17 -19.91
CA ASP A 349 0.98 -14.63 -19.96
C ASP A 349 2.37 -15.26 -19.89
N ILE A 350 2.66 -15.92 -18.77
CA ILE A 350 4.03 -16.34 -18.50
C ILE A 350 4.52 -17.45 -19.43
N GLU A 351 3.62 -18.31 -19.91
CA GLU A 351 3.96 -19.37 -20.86
C GLU A 351 4.29 -18.78 -22.24
N SER A 352 3.52 -17.77 -22.70
CA SER A 352 3.84 -17.01 -23.91
C SER A 352 5.18 -16.29 -23.78
N ALA A 353 5.44 -15.62 -22.65
CA ALA A 353 6.67 -14.86 -22.44
C ALA A 353 7.96 -15.73 -22.45
N LYS A 354 7.83 -17.03 -22.15
CA LYS A 354 8.93 -18.01 -22.16
C LYS A 354 9.11 -18.73 -23.50
N ALA A 355 8.19 -18.55 -24.44
CA ALA A 355 8.24 -19.26 -25.71
C ALA A 355 9.40 -18.75 -26.58
N ASP A 356 10.06 -19.65 -27.32
CA ASP A 356 11.17 -19.29 -28.23
C ASP A 356 10.80 -18.23 -29.28
N GLY A 357 9.50 -18.12 -29.61
CA GLY A 357 8.97 -17.14 -30.56
C GLY A 357 8.63 -15.78 -29.94
N PHE A 358 8.73 -15.61 -28.63
CA PHE A 358 8.44 -14.35 -27.97
C PHE A 358 9.58 -13.34 -28.20
N SER A 359 9.30 -12.29 -28.96
CA SER A 359 10.24 -11.19 -29.17
C SER A 359 9.53 -9.84 -29.11
N ARG A 360 9.84 -9.10 -28.04
CA ARG A 360 9.31 -7.75 -27.84
C ARG A 360 9.94 -6.74 -28.81
N GLY A 361 11.20 -6.97 -29.20
CA GLY A 361 11.97 -6.09 -30.10
C GLY A 361 11.42 -6.01 -31.52
N THR A 362 10.65 -7.00 -31.98
CA THR A 362 10.01 -6.96 -33.31
C THR A 362 8.79 -6.06 -33.36
N GLY A 363 8.16 -5.79 -32.20
CA GLY A 363 6.89 -5.08 -32.13
C GLY A 363 5.69 -5.88 -32.68
N SER A 364 5.84 -7.19 -32.94
CA SER A 364 4.80 -8.05 -33.48
C SER A 364 4.73 -9.45 -32.87
N ASP A 365 5.71 -9.85 -32.06
CA ASP A 365 5.86 -11.25 -31.62
C ASP A 365 5.86 -11.36 -30.08
N SER A 366 5.09 -10.51 -29.40
CA SER A 366 4.96 -10.53 -27.94
C SER A 366 3.50 -10.40 -27.53
N PRO A 367 2.71 -11.48 -27.61
CA PRO A 367 1.30 -11.47 -27.28
C PRO A 367 1.06 -11.40 -25.76
N ASN A 368 -0.17 -11.07 -25.38
CA ASN A 368 -0.68 -11.18 -24.01
C ASN A 368 0.13 -10.39 -22.97
N LEU A 369 0.14 -9.07 -23.13
CA LEU A 369 0.85 -8.14 -22.24
C LEU A 369 -0.08 -7.02 -21.78
N VAL A 370 0.09 -6.57 -20.54
CA VAL A 370 -0.45 -5.31 -20.00
C VAL A 370 0.67 -4.64 -19.21
N GLU A 371 1.32 -3.64 -19.79
CA GLU A 371 2.62 -3.15 -19.31
C GLU A 371 2.64 -1.64 -19.15
N TRP A 372 3.32 -1.18 -18.10
CA TRP A 372 3.89 0.15 -18.05
C TRP A 372 5.27 0.11 -18.69
N ASN A 373 5.51 0.97 -19.68
CA ASN A 373 6.80 1.08 -20.34
C ASN A 373 7.36 2.49 -20.19
N TYR A 374 8.65 2.59 -19.92
CA TYR A 374 9.40 3.83 -19.97
C TYR A 374 10.52 3.72 -21.02
N PHE A 375 10.56 4.68 -21.93
CA PHE A 375 11.59 4.82 -22.94
C PHE A 375 12.43 6.06 -22.61
N PRO A 376 13.68 5.88 -22.14
CA PRO A 376 14.61 6.99 -21.94
C PRO A 376 14.86 7.82 -23.20
N ASP A 377 15.23 9.10 -23.02
CA ASP A 377 15.51 9.98 -24.14
C ASP A 377 16.81 9.63 -24.87
N THR A 378 16.72 9.47 -26.20
CA THR A 378 17.87 9.36 -27.11
C THR A 378 17.85 10.45 -28.20
N GLY A 379 17.22 11.59 -27.92
CA GLY A 379 17.02 12.72 -28.82
C GLY A 379 15.61 12.86 -29.40
N PHE A 380 14.68 11.99 -28.98
CA PHE A 380 13.26 12.00 -29.41
C PHE A 380 12.29 12.35 -28.28
N GLY A 381 12.80 12.58 -27.07
CA GLY A 381 12.05 12.84 -25.84
C GLY A 381 11.74 11.54 -25.09
N ALA A 382 12.05 11.52 -23.80
CA ALA A 382 11.65 10.42 -22.93
C ALA A 382 10.13 10.27 -22.90
N THR A 383 9.67 9.02 -22.91
CA THR A 383 8.26 8.68 -23.09
C THR A 383 7.83 7.63 -22.07
N VAL A 384 6.72 7.91 -21.37
CA VAL A 384 5.97 6.88 -20.65
C VAL A 384 4.86 6.37 -21.57
N SER A 385 4.88 5.07 -21.85
CA SER A 385 4.05 4.42 -22.85
C SER A 385 3.37 3.15 -22.32
N PRO A 386 2.29 3.27 -21.52
CA PRO A 386 1.50 2.10 -21.16
C PRO A 386 0.99 1.40 -22.42
N ALA A 387 1.00 0.06 -22.43
CA ALA A 387 0.64 -0.74 -23.59
C ALA A 387 -0.14 -2.00 -23.22
N ILE A 388 -1.01 -2.44 -24.13
CA ILE A 388 -1.65 -3.76 -24.11
C ILE A 388 -1.34 -4.46 -25.42
N ALA A 389 -0.85 -5.70 -25.34
CA ALA A 389 -0.71 -6.60 -26.47
C ALA A 389 -1.76 -7.72 -26.38
N SER A 390 -2.55 -7.90 -27.43
CA SER A 390 -3.52 -8.99 -27.51
C SER A 390 -2.85 -10.36 -27.66
N GLY A 391 -3.65 -11.44 -27.60
CA GLY A 391 -3.19 -12.81 -27.90
C GLY A 391 -2.68 -13.02 -29.34
N LYS A 392 -2.83 -12.02 -30.22
CA LYS A 392 -2.26 -12.01 -31.58
C LYS A 392 -1.23 -10.89 -31.79
N SER A 393 -0.70 -10.33 -30.71
CA SER A 393 0.26 -9.23 -30.74
C SER A 393 -0.24 -7.97 -31.47
N GLN A 394 -1.57 -7.75 -31.53
CA GLN A 394 -2.11 -6.42 -31.83
C GLN A 394 -1.87 -5.52 -30.62
N PHE A 395 -1.23 -4.38 -30.82
CA PHE A 395 -0.89 -3.42 -29.77
C PHE A 395 -1.87 -2.26 -29.71
N ALA A 396 -2.20 -1.86 -28.48
CA ALA A 396 -2.72 -0.54 -28.16
C ALA A 396 -1.77 0.11 -27.16
N ALA A 397 -1.43 1.38 -27.35
CA ALA A 397 -0.55 2.11 -26.44
C ALA A 397 -0.96 3.58 -26.32
N GLY A 398 -0.66 4.18 -25.17
CA GLY A 398 -0.69 5.63 -24.96
C GLY A 398 0.74 6.17 -24.99
N PHE A 399 0.96 7.38 -25.48
CA PHE A 399 2.30 7.96 -25.60
C PHE A 399 2.36 9.31 -24.90
N THR A 400 2.97 9.34 -23.71
CA THR A 400 3.13 10.57 -22.94
C THR A 400 4.56 11.05 -23.06
N PHE A 401 4.78 12.17 -23.76
CA PHE A 401 6.09 12.78 -23.93
C PHE A 401 5.98 14.33 -23.97
N PRO A 402 6.98 15.07 -23.47
CA PRO A 402 8.17 14.59 -22.76
C PRO A 402 7.84 14.15 -21.32
N ALA A 403 8.35 12.99 -20.92
CA ALA A 403 8.06 12.32 -19.66
C ALA A 403 9.34 11.72 -19.04
N GLU A 404 10.41 12.53 -18.96
CA GLU A 404 11.66 12.13 -18.31
C GLU A 404 11.44 11.79 -16.83
N LEU A 405 11.95 10.63 -16.41
CA LEU A 405 12.05 10.23 -15.01
C LEU A 405 13.41 10.68 -14.48
N ALA A 406 13.41 11.41 -13.38
CA ALA A 406 14.64 11.86 -12.75
C ALA A 406 15.29 10.72 -11.96
N ALA A 407 16.60 10.56 -12.15
CA ALA A 407 17.37 9.55 -11.43
C ALA A 407 17.38 9.83 -9.92
N GLY A 408 17.22 8.78 -9.12
CA GLY A 408 17.11 8.85 -7.66
C GLY A 408 15.73 9.27 -7.14
N GLU A 409 14.82 9.74 -7.99
CA GLU A 409 13.47 10.08 -7.54
C GLU A 409 12.57 8.83 -7.48
N LYS A 410 11.67 8.79 -6.49
CA LYS A 410 10.74 7.69 -6.31
C LYS A 410 9.45 7.94 -7.08
N TYR A 411 9.10 7.01 -7.96
CA TYR A 411 7.83 7.00 -8.67
C TYR A 411 6.91 5.91 -8.13
N SER A 412 5.64 6.24 -7.89
CA SER A 412 4.59 5.25 -7.64
C SER A 412 3.66 5.22 -8.84
N VAL A 413 3.58 4.07 -9.51
CA VAL A 413 2.80 3.87 -10.73
C VAL A 413 1.61 3.00 -10.40
N ARG A 414 0.42 3.44 -10.80
CA ARG A 414 -0.80 2.64 -10.76
C ARG A 414 -1.38 2.51 -12.16
N MET A 415 -1.75 1.30 -12.53
CA MET A 415 -2.47 1.00 -13.77
C MET A 415 -3.84 0.43 -13.42
N GLU A 416 -4.89 0.88 -14.11
CA GLU A 416 -6.26 0.43 -13.91
C GLU A 416 -6.91 0.11 -15.25
N TYR A 417 -7.44 -1.10 -15.41
CA TYR A 417 -8.19 -1.51 -16.58
C TYR A 417 -9.68 -1.56 -16.26
N ASP A 418 -10.46 -0.82 -17.04
CA ASP A 418 -11.93 -0.82 -17.02
C ASP A 418 -12.46 -1.61 -18.24
N PRO A 419 -13.11 -2.78 -18.02
CA PRO A 419 -13.64 -3.60 -19.11
C PRO A 419 -14.88 -2.97 -19.78
N GLY A 420 -15.63 -2.11 -19.07
CA GLY A 420 -16.77 -1.39 -19.62
C GLY A 420 -16.35 -0.26 -20.55
N GLU A 421 -15.27 0.45 -20.20
CA GLU A 421 -14.66 1.48 -21.07
C GLU A 421 -13.64 0.90 -22.07
N ARG A 422 -13.26 -0.37 -21.92
CA ARG A 422 -12.14 -1.04 -22.61
C ARG A 422 -10.87 -0.18 -22.60
N THR A 423 -10.55 0.39 -21.44
CA THR A 423 -9.51 1.42 -21.30
C THR A 423 -8.59 1.11 -20.13
N LEU A 424 -7.28 1.19 -20.37
CA LEU A 424 -6.22 1.19 -19.34
C LEU A 424 -5.83 2.62 -19.00
N LYS A 425 -5.99 3.01 -17.74
CA LYS A 425 -5.56 4.30 -17.19
C LYS A 425 -4.26 4.09 -16.41
N THR A 426 -3.40 5.10 -16.43
CA THR A 426 -2.14 5.08 -15.68
C THR A 426 -2.02 6.37 -14.87
N PHE A 427 -1.69 6.22 -13.60
CA PHE A 427 -1.50 7.32 -12.66
C PHE A 427 -0.10 7.20 -12.08
N MET A 428 0.59 8.33 -11.96
CA MET A 428 1.94 8.36 -11.44
C MET A 428 2.06 9.43 -10.36
N LEU A 429 2.78 9.09 -9.29
CA LEU A 429 3.23 10.02 -8.28
C LEU A 429 4.75 10.11 -8.34
N GLU A 430 5.30 11.30 -8.19
CA GLU A 430 6.73 11.56 -7.98
C GLU A 430 6.89 12.06 -6.54
N ASN A 431 7.61 11.32 -5.69
CA ASN A 431 7.75 11.61 -4.26
C ASN A 431 6.42 11.92 -3.57
N SER A 432 5.42 11.07 -3.82
CA SER A 432 4.07 11.18 -3.26
C SER A 432 3.22 12.35 -3.80
N LYS A 433 3.70 13.12 -4.77
CA LYS A 433 2.93 14.19 -5.43
C LYS A 433 2.43 13.74 -6.78
N ALA A 434 1.20 14.13 -7.13
CA ALA A 434 0.65 13.87 -8.45
C ALA A 434 1.62 14.35 -9.54
N TRP A 435 1.98 13.44 -10.44
CA TRP A 435 2.85 13.75 -11.55
C TRP A 435 2.03 14.12 -12.79
N LYS A 436 2.58 13.92 -13.98
CA LYS A 436 1.97 14.23 -15.27
C LYS A 436 0.73 13.35 -15.52
N GLY A 437 -0.22 13.90 -16.28
CA GLY A 437 -1.31 13.09 -16.84
C GLY A 437 -0.77 12.13 -17.90
N ILE A 438 -0.99 10.83 -17.71
CA ILE A 438 -0.55 9.79 -18.64
C ILE A 438 -1.68 9.47 -19.63
N GLN A 439 -1.34 9.39 -20.92
CA GLN A 439 -2.29 9.03 -21.96
C GLN A 439 -2.83 7.61 -21.73
N SER A 440 -4.16 7.49 -21.67
CA SER A 440 -4.83 6.19 -21.51
C SER A 440 -4.73 5.33 -22.78
N VAL A 441 -4.74 4.00 -22.59
CA VAL A 441 -4.77 3.03 -23.69
C VAL A 441 -6.21 2.60 -23.91
N LYS A 442 -6.77 2.88 -25.09
CA LYS A 442 -8.12 2.43 -25.45
C LYS A 442 -8.06 1.30 -26.47
N LEU A 443 -8.70 0.18 -26.16
CA LEU A 443 -8.79 -0.95 -27.08
C LEU A 443 -9.83 -0.66 -28.16
N GLN A 444 -9.50 -1.01 -29.40
CA GLN A 444 -10.43 -0.95 -30.54
C GLN A 444 -11.45 -2.10 -30.45
N ASP A 445 -12.54 -1.97 -31.20
CA ASP A 445 -13.62 -2.97 -31.24
C ASP A 445 -13.14 -4.32 -31.79
N ASP A 446 -12.13 -4.31 -32.67
CA ASP A 446 -11.54 -5.50 -33.29
C ASP A 446 -10.31 -6.05 -32.53
N PHE A 447 -10.03 -5.51 -31.34
CA PHE A 447 -8.90 -5.95 -30.52
C PHE A 447 -9.04 -7.42 -30.15
N SER A 448 -8.01 -8.23 -30.42
CA SER A 448 -8.10 -9.70 -30.31
C SER A 448 -8.05 -10.26 -28.87
N GLY A 449 -8.45 -9.48 -27.87
CA GLY A 449 -8.43 -9.83 -26.45
C GLY A 449 -7.03 -10.13 -25.89
N PHE A 450 -6.88 -10.16 -24.57
CA PHE A 450 -5.67 -10.60 -23.90
C PHE A 450 -6.03 -11.58 -22.78
N ALA A 451 -5.07 -12.39 -22.38
CA ALA A 451 -5.13 -13.22 -21.19
C ALA A 451 -3.76 -13.13 -20.50
N VAL A 452 -3.70 -12.72 -19.24
CA VAL A 452 -2.45 -12.56 -18.47
C VAL A 452 -2.58 -13.23 -17.11
N ASP A 453 -1.53 -13.89 -16.62
CA ASP A 453 -1.59 -14.78 -15.46
C ASP A 453 -0.45 -14.60 -14.44
N ALA A 454 0.50 -13.71 -14.73
CA ALA A 454 1.60 -13.37 -13.83
C ALA A 454 1.87 -11.86 -13.80
N PHE A 455 2.29 -11.37 -12.63
CA PHE A 455 2.98 -10.08 -12.55
C PHE A 455 4.45 -10.30 -12.87
N SER A 456 5.05 -9.45 -13.71
CA SER A 456 6.43 -9.58 -14.17
C SER A 456 7.17 -8.24 -14.17
N ILE A 457 8.42 -8.30 -13.73
CA ILE A 457 9.45 -7.31 -14.00
C ILE A 457 10.31 -7.91 -15.12
N SER A 458 10.20 -7.36 -16.33
CA SER A 458 10.79 -7.97 -17.52
C SER A 458 11.92 -7.11 -18.07
N SER A 459 13.04 -7.74 -18.43
CA SER A 459 14.09 -7.16 -19.26
C SER A 459 14.03 -7.83 -20.63
N TYR A 460 13.70 -7.05 -21.64
CA TYR A 460 13.54 -7.54 -23.00
C TYR A 460 14.75 -7.22 -23.87
N THR A 461 15.05 -8.14 -24.79
CA THR A 461 16.07 -7.96 -25.81
C THR A 461 15.58 -7.07 -26.94
N ALA A 462 16.48 -6.25 -27.49
CA ALA A 462 16.22 -5.46 -28.70
C ALA A 462 16.55 -6.23 -30.00
N LYS A 463 17.05 -7.48 -29.90
CA LYS A 463 17.54 -8.29 -31.02
C LYS A 463 16.47 -9.12 -31.71
#